data_AF-A0A951A6W1-F1
#
_entry.id   AF-A0A951A6W1-F1
#
_cell.length_a   1.000
_cell.length_b   1.000
_cell.length_c   1.000
_cell.angle_alpha   90.00
_cell.angle_beta   90.00
_cell.angle_gamma   90.00
#
_symmetry.space_group_name_H-M   'P 1'
#
loop_
_entity.id
_entity.type
_entity.pdbx_description
1 polymer ?
#
loop_
_entity_poly.entity_id
_entity_poly.type
_entity_poly.pdbx_seq_one_letter_code
_entity_poly.pdbx_strand_id
1 'polypeptide(L)'
;MLCGIAADAAADDIAERFPGAEWDHLAPAAAEWSAEQLKAAEDWSGKIGSSAVMVVHHGAIVAEWGDTAARTPLASVRKSLLSALYGMAVERGQIDLKQTVAQLGIDDNEPSLTAEEKTATVRDLLQARSGVYHAALYETPGMAARRPARHSHPPGTFWYYN
;
A
#
# COMPACT_ATOMS: atom_id res chain seq x y z
N MET A 1 -34.01 37.59 -14.43
CA MET A 1 -33.39 36.70 -15.42
C MET A 1 -31.89 36.73 -15.15
N LEU A 2 -31.41 35.90 -14.23
CA LEU A 2 -29.98 35.79 -13.90
C LEU A 2 -29.43 34.57 -14.63
N CYS A 3 -28.53 34.79 -15.59
CA CYS A 3 -27.75 33.74 -16.21
C CYS A 3 -26.64 33.31 -15.24
N GLY A 4 -26.65 32.04 -14.85
CA GLY A 4 -25.59 31.40 -14.09
C GLY A 4 -24.33 31.25 -14.96
N ILE A 5 -23.20 31.63 -14.38
CA ILE A 5 -21.87 31.35 -14.93
C ILE A 5 -21.60 29.88 -14.62
N ALA A 6 -21.50 29.04 -15.65
CA ALA A 6 -21.01 27.68 -15.49
C ALA A 6 -19.54 27.76 -15.07
N ALA A 7 -19.24 27.31 -13.86
CA ALA A 7 -17.86 27.12 -13.42
C ALA A 7 -17.28 25.95 -14.21
N ASP A 8 -16.21 26.24 -14.94
CA ASP A 8 -15.34 25.26 -15.57
C ASP A 8 -14.63 24.52 -14.43
N ALA A 9 -14.94 23.24 -14.22
CA ALA A 9 -14.28 22.45 -13.18
C ALA A 9 -12.91 22.02 -13.69
N ALA A 10 -11.88 22.62 -13.10
CA ALA A 10 -10.48 22.23 -13.27
C ALA A 10 -10.25 20.79 -12.79
N ALA A 11 -9.07 20.25 -13.10
CA ALA A 11 -8.59 18.91 -12.79
C ALA A 11 -8.43 18.60 -11.28
N ASP A 12 -9.51 18.72 -10.53
CA ASP A 12 -9.68 18.36 -9.13
C ASP A 12 -10.78 17.30 -9.05
N ASP A 13 -10.41 16.02 -9.02
CA ASP A 13 -10.74 15.16 -7.87
C ASP A 13 -10.06 13.80 -7.99
N ILE A 14 -9.58 13.27 -6.87
CA ILE A 14 -9.50 11.82 -6.72
C ILE A 14 -10.97 11.38 -6.76
N ALA A 15 -11.43 10.96 -7.94
CA ALA A 15 -12.84 10.68 -8.29
C ALA A 15 -13.76 10.42 -7.08
N GLU A 16 -14.80 11.24 -6.90
CA GLU A 16 -15.83 11.11 -5.85
C GLU A 16 -16.57 9.75 -5.84
N ARG A 17 -16.28 8.85 -6.79
CA ARG A 17 -16.81 7.50 -6.83
C ARG A 17 -15.94 6.57 -5.99
N PHE A 18 -16.38 6.32 -4.76
CA PHE A 18 -15.88 5.22 -3.93
C PHE A 18 -16.84 4.02 -4.02
N PRO A 19 -16.33 2.78 -3.96
CA PRO A 19 -17.21 1.61 -3.94
C PRO A 19 -18.12 1.63 -2.70
N GLY A 20 -19.38 1.25 -2.89
CA GLY A 20 -20.34 1.06 -1.81
C GLY A 20 -20.31 -0.38 -1.29
N ALA A 21 -21.50 -0.96 -1.08
CA ALA A 21 -21.61 -2.41 -0.85
C ALA A 21 -21.19 -3.20 -2.11
N GLU A 22 -21.42 -2.63 -3.28
CA GLU A 22 -21.03 -3.16 -4.58
C GLU A 22 -20.21 -2.12 -5.34
N TRP A 23 -19.49 -2.58 -6.37
CA TRP A 23 -18.76 -1.71 -7.27
C TRP A 23 -19.64 -1.24 -8.42
N ASP A 24 -19.43 0.00 -8.85
CA ASP A 24 -19.95 0.47 -10.13
C ASP A 24 -19.18 -0.18 -11.28
N HIS A 25 -19.85 -0.40 -12.40
CA HIS A 25 -19.24 -0.87 -13.64
C HIS A 25 -19.37 0.18 -14.74
N LEU A 26 -18.32 0.29 -15.54
CA LEU A 26 -18.29 1.14 -16.72
C LEU A 26 -17.84 0.31 -17.92
N ALA A 27 -18.54 0.44 -19.05
CA ALA A 27 -18.10 -0.20 -20.28
C ALA A 27 -16.68 0.30 -20.63
N PRO A 28 -15.72 -0.57 -21.02
CA PRO A 28 -14.37 -0.16 -21.33
C PRO A 28 -14.27 1.04 -22.27
N ALA A 29 -15.07 1.03 -23.35
CA ALA A 29 -15.08 2.10 -24.34
C ALA A 29 -15.55 3.45 -23.78
N ALA A 30 -16.48 3.46 -22.80
CA ALA A 30 -16.92 4.68 -22.14
C ALA A 30 -15.87 5.25 -21.17
N ALA A 31 -14.87 4.43 -20.81
CA ALA A 31 -13.71 4.79 -20.00
C ALA A 31 -12.43 4.97 -20.82
N GLU A 32 -12.55 4.98 -22.16
CA GLU A 32 -11.44 5.05 -23.13
C GLU A 32 -10.45 3.86 -23.09
N TRP A 33 -10.89 2.71 -22.57
CA TRP A 33 -10.11 1.48 -22.58
C TRP A 33 -10.35 0.64 -23.85
N SER A 34 -9.26 0.15 -24.45
CA SER A 34 -9.33 -0.76 -25.61
C SER A 34 -9.77 -2.16 -25.20
N ALA A 35 -10.91 -2.62 -25.73
CA ALA A 35 -11.40 -3.97 -25.52
C ALA A 35 -10.41 -5.04 -26.03
N GLU A 36 -9.70 -4.76 -27.13
CA GLU A 36 -8.68 -5.67 -27.68
C GLU A 36 -7.50 -5.83 -26.72
N GLN A 37 -7.01 -4.73 -26.12
CA GLN A 37 -5.91 -4.79 -25.17
C GLN A 37 -6.31 -5.43 -23.85
N LEU A 38 -7.53 -5.18 -23.37
CA LEU A 38 -8.08 -5.86 -22.18
C LEU A 38 -8.17 -7.37 -22.42
N LYS A 39 -8.61 -7.80 -23.61
CA LYS A 39 -8.64 -9.22 -23.97
C LYS A 39 -7.23 -9.83 -24.04
N ALA A 40 -6.26 -9.10 -24.57
CA ALA A 40 -4.86 -9.54 -24.58
C ALA A 40 -4.29 -9.69 -23.15
N ALA A 41 -4.66 -8.79 -22.23
CA ALA A 41 -4.29 -8.88 -20.83
C ALA A 41 -4.96 -10.07 -20.12
N GLU A 42 -6.22 -10.33 -20.42
CA GLU A 42 -6.95 -11.52 -19.94
C GLU A 42 -6.24 -12.81 -20.40
N ASP A 43 -5.96 -12.93 -21.70
CA ASP A 43 -5.27 -14.09 -22.26
C ASP A 43 -3.87 -14.28 -21.67
N TRP A 44 -3.15 -13.18 -21.43
CA TRP A 44 -1.84 -13.23 -20.77
C TRP A 44 -1.95 -13.70 -19.32
N SER A 45 -2.92 -13.17 -18.57
CA SER A 45 -3.14 -13.52 -17.17
C SER A 45 -3.41 -15.03 -16.99
N GLY A 46 -4.14 -15.64 -17.92
CA GLY A 46 -4.35 -17.09 -17.96
C GLY A 46 -3.05 -17.88 -18.16
N LYS A 47 -2.11 -17.38 -18.99
CA LYS A 47 -0.82 -18.03 -19.25
C LYS A 47 0.11 -18.02 -18.05
N ILE A 48 0.05 -16.98 -17.22
CA ILE A 48 0.89 -16.85 -16.01
C ILE A 48 0.22 -17.40 -14.74
N GLY A 49 -0.99 -17.96 -14.87
CA GLY A 49 -1.71 -18.58 -13.76
C GLY A 49 -2.31 -17.58 -12.76
N SER A 50 -2.67 -16.38 -13.21
CA SER A 50 -3.41 -15.42 -12.37
C SER A 50 -4.78 -16.01 -11.97
N SER A 51 -5.16 -15.88 -10.71
CA SER A 51 -6.46 -16.35 -10.20
C SER A 51 -7.62 -15.41 -10.58
N ALA A 52 -7.35 -14.11 -10.59
CA ALA A 52 -8.30 -13.06 -10.91
C ALA A 52 -7.57 -11.77 -11.27
N VAL A 53 -8.24 -10.90 -12.04
CA VAL A 53 -7.79 -9.54 -12.36
C VAL A 53 -9.00 -8.62 -12.29
N MET A 54 -8.78 -7.41 -11.79
CA MET A 54 -9.76 -6.35 -11.71
C MET A 54 -9.07 -5.04 -12.12
N VAL A 55 -9.67 -4.31 -13.05
CA VAL A 55 -9.19 -3.01 -13.53
C VAL A 55 -10.22 -1.96 -13.15
N VAL A 56 -9.80 -1.01 -12.32
CA VAL A 56 -10.65 0.07 -11.79
C VAL A 56 -10.19 1.40 -12.38
N HIS A 57 -11.11 2.14 -13.00
CA HIS A 57 -10.87 3.49 -13.53
C HIS A 57 -11.87 4.45 -12.88
N HIS A 58 -11.35 5.49 -12.20
CA HIS A 58 -12.17 6.50 -11.52
C HIS A 58 -13.29 5.89 -10.66
N GLY A 59 -12.95 4.88 -9.86
CA GLY A 59 -13.88 4.24 -8.93
C GLY A 59 -14.84 3.21 -9.51
N ALA A 60 -14.81 2.95 -10.82
CA ALA A 60 -15.65 1.93 -11.46
C ALA A 60 -14.81 0.80 -12.07
N ILE A 61 -15.31 -0.42 -12.04
CA ILE A 61 -14.74 -1.57 -12.73
C ILE A 61 -14.93 -1.38 -14.23
N VAL A 62 -13.83 -1.35 -14.98
CA VAL A 62 -13.86 -1.33 -16.45
C VAL A 62 -13.65 -2.71 -17.05
N ALA A 63 -12.97 -3.60 -16.32
CA ALA A 63 -12.82 -4.99 -16.69
C ALA A 63 -12.49 -5.82 -15.45
N GLU A 64 -13.02 -7.04 -15.41
CA GLU A 64 -12.60 -8.04 -14.44
C GLU A 64 -12.81 -9.44 -15.03
N TRP A 65 -12.01 -10.39 -14.56
CA TRP A 65 -12.12 -11.79 -14.93
C TRP A 65 -11.47 -12.69 -13.87
N GLY A 66 -11.81 -13.97 -13.89
CA GLY A 66 -11.46 -14.91 -12.82
C GLY A 66 -12.37 -14.79 -11.60
N ASP A 67 -11.92 -15.31 -10.46
CA ASP A 67 -12.70 -15.27 -9.20
C ASP A 67 -12.27 -14.07 -8.33
N THR A 68 -12.84 -12.90 -8.59
CA THR A 68 -12.55 -11.64 -7.86
C THR A 68 -13.10 -11.63 -6.44
N ALA A 69 -13.99 -12.58 -6.09
CA ALA A 69 -14.54 -12.73 -4.74
C ALA A 69 -13.74 -13.72 -3.88
N ALA A 70 -12.82 -14.49 -4.46
CA ALA A 70 -12.00 -15.47 -3.76
C ALA A 70 -11.17 -14.83 -2.64
N ARG A 71 -11.23 -15.43 -1.44
CA ARG A 71 -10.35 -15.08 -0.34
C ARG A 71 -8.99 -15.74 -0.55
N THR A 72 -7.96 -14.92 -0.79
CA THR A 72 -6.58 -15.39 -1.00
C THR A 72 -5.63 -14.85 0.08
N PRO A 73 -4.51 -15.55 0.38
CA PRO A 73 -3.49 -15.03 1.28
C PRO A 73 -2.83 -13.77 0.70
N LEU A 74 -3.06 -12.60 1.31
CA LEU A 74 -2.55 -11.31 0.83
C LEU A 74 -1.03 -11.11 0.96
N ALA A 75 -0.35 -11.92 1.77
CA ALA A 75 1.09 -11.80 2.04
C ALA A 75 1.54 -10.34 2.31
N SER A 76 2.43 -9.81 1.47
CA SER A 76 2.99 -8.46 1.64
C SER A 76 2.05 -7.33 1.19
N VAL A 77 0.94 -7.62 0.47
CA VAL A 77 -0.08 -6.60 0.13
C VAL A 77 -0.66 -5.95 1.39
N ARG A 78 -0.70 -6.69 2.51
CA ARG A 78 -1.12 -6.18 3.82
C ARG A 78 -0.36 -4.93 4.26
N LYS A 79 0.91 -4.77 3.86
CA LYS A 79 1.73 -3.60 4.24
C LYS A 79 1.16 -2.31 3.64
N SER A 80 0.69 -2.34 2.39
CA SER A 80 0.06 -1.19 1.74
C SER A 80 -1.27 -0.82 2.40
N LEU A 81 -2.08 -1.82 2.76
CA LEU A 81 -3.32 -1.60 3.52
C LEU A 81 -3.04 -0.97 4.88
N LEU A 82 -2.04 -1.47 5.61
CA LEU A 82 -1.61 -0.89 6.87
C LEU A 82 -1.14 0.56 6.71
N SER A 83 -0.36 0.86 5.65
CA SER A 83 0.10 2.21 5.35
C SER A 83 -1.07 3.19 5.13
N ALA A 84 -2.12 2.78 4.42
CA ALA A 84 -3.32 3.58 4.24
C ALA A 84 -4.04 3.85 5.58
N LEU A 85 -4.16 2.85 6.45
CA LEU A 85 -4.75 3.01 7.79
C LEU A 85 -3.93 3.97 8.66
N TYR A 86 -2.60 3.94 8.58
CA TYR A 86 -1.74 4.92 9.23
C TYR A 86 -2.00 6.33 8.70
N GLY A 87 -2.17 6.51 7.39
CA GLY A 87 -2.55 7.80 6.80
C GLY A 87 -3.81 8.38 7.44
N MET A 88 -4.87 7.57 7.57
CA MET A 88 -6.12 7.97 8.23
C MET A 88 -5.92 8.32 9.71
N ALA A 89 -5.11 7.55 10.44
CA ALA A 89 -4.83 7.79 11.85
C ALA A 89 -4.00 9.08 12.06
N VAL A 90 -3.05 9.36 11.16
CA VAL A 90 -2.26 10.60 11.14
C VAL A 90 -3.17 11.81 10.87
N GLU A 91 -4.06 11.72 9.88
CA GLU A 91 -5.02 12.78 9.58
C GLU A 91 -5.92 13.10 10.79
N ARG A 92 -6.34 12.07 11.53
CA ARG A 92 -7.14 12.21 12.76
C ARG A 92 -6.33 12.68 13.98
N GLY A 93 -5.02 12.91 13.85
CA GLY A 93 -4.14 13.29 14.96
C GLY A 93 -3.92 12.18 16.00
N GLN A 94 -4.23 10.93 15.66
CA GLN A 94 -4.08 9.78 16.55
C GLN A 94 -2.65 9.22 16.55
N ILE A 95 -1.90 9.48 15.47
CA ILE A 95 -0.50 9.07 15.30
C ILE A 95 0.30 10.29 14.85
N ASP A 96 1.42 10.55 15.52
CA ASP A 96 2.44 11.48 15.04
C ASP A 96 3.58 10.68 14.40
N LEU A 97 3.84 10.92 13.11
CA LEU A 97 4.90 10.26 12.36
C LEU A 97 6.31 10.52 12.92
N LYS A 98 6.48 11.56 13.75
CA LYS A 98 7.75 11.91 14.39
C LYS A 98 7.94 11.23 15.74
N GLN A 99 6.92 10.56 16.28
CA GLN A 99 7.07 9.79 17.52
C GLN A 99 8.11 8.69 17.33
N THR A 100 9.00 8.56 18.31
CA THR A 100 10.01 7.51 18.33
C THR A 100 9.46 6.22 18.90
N VAL A 101 10.10 5.10 18.54
CA VAL A 101 9.80 3.79 19.12
C VAL A 101 9.88 3.80 20.65
N ALA A 102 10.84 4.52 21.24
CA ALA A 102 10.90 4.75 22.69
C ALA A 102 9.67 5.48 23.25
N GLN A 103 9.21 6.55 22.58
CA GLN A 103 8.02 7.30 23.03
C GLN A 103 6.74 6.47 22.98
N LEU A 104 6.70 5.46 22.09
CA LEU A 104 5.61 4.49 22.01
C LEU A 104 5.74 3.35 23.04
N GLY A 105 6.84 3.28 23.80
CA GLY A 105 7.07 2.24 24.80
C GLY A 105 7.34 0.86 24.19
N ILE A 106 7.89 0.80 22.97
CA ILE A 106 8.17 -0.45 22.25
C ILE A 106 9.63 -0.86 22.48
N ASP A 107 9.85 -2.15 22.80
CA ASP A 107 11.19 -2.73 23.03
C ASP A 107 11.50 -3.96 22.13
N ASP A 108 10.55 -4.38 21.30
CA ASP A 108 10.58 -5.58 20.44
C ASP A 108 10.95 -6.88 21.19
N ASN A 109 11.12 -7.98 20.46
CA ASN A 109 11.55 -9.28 20.99
C ASN A 109 13.05 -9.29 21.31
N GLU A 110 13.47 -10.23 22.16
CA GLU A 110 14.90 -10.44 22.43
C GLU A 110 15.68 -10.85 21.16
N PRO A 111 16.86 -10.25 20.90
CA PRO A 111 17.52 -9.25 21.73
C PRO A 111 16.81 -7.88 21.68
N SER A 112 16.43 -7.32 22.83
CA SER A 112 15.66 -6.07 22.93
C SER A 112 16.31 -4.90 22.18
N LEU A 113 15.52 -3.88 21.82
CA LEU A 113 15.99 -2.73 21.04
C LEU A 113 17.03 -1.89 21.80
N THR A 114 18.08 -1.45 21.10
CA THR A 114 19.08 -0.55 21.66
C THR A 114 18.56 0.88 21.80
N ALA A 115 19.28 1.71 22.55
CA ALA A 115 18.97 3.14 22.65
C ALA A 115 18.93 3.85 21.28
N GLU A 116 19.81 3.47 20.35
CA GLU A 116 19.84 4.03 18.99
C GLU A 116 18.64 3.57 18.16
N GLU A 117 18.34 2.26 18.17
CA GLU A 117 17.19 1.70 17.46
C GLU A 117 15.86 2.31 17.95
N LYS A 118 15.76 2.59 19.26
CA LYS A 118 14.61 3.25 19.86
C LYS A 118 14.41 4.71 19.43
N THR A 119 15.41 5.33 18.78
CA THR A 119 15.28 6.67 18.19
C THR A 119 14.58 6.67 16.83
N ALA A 120 14.42 5.51 16.19
CA ALA A 120 13.67 5.39 14.95
C ALA A 120 12.25 5.94 15.13
N THR A 121 11.76 6.67 14.14
CA THR A 121 10.40 7.23 14.15
C THR A 121 9.39 6.28 13.52
N VAL A 122 8.11 6.53 13.75
CA VAL A 122 7.01 5.87 13.02
C VAL A 122 7.21 6.02 11.50
N ARG A 123 7.65 7.19 11.03
CA ARG A 123 7.98 7.42 9.62
C ARG A 123 9.07 6.48 9.12
N ASP A 124 10.14 6.31 9.89
CA ASP A 124 11.26 5.43 9.49
C ASP A 124 10.82 3.97 9.39
N LEU A 125 9.94 3.51 10.29
CA LEU A 125 9.34 2.17 10.21
C LEU A 125 8.50 2.01 8.94
N LEU A 126 7.59 2.94 8.65
CA LEU A 126 6.72 2.89 7.47
C LEU A 126 7.51 2.97 6.16
N GLN A 127 8.68 3.60 6.17
CA GLN A 127 9.57 3.74 5.02
C GLN A 127 10.62 2.63 4.89
N ALA A 128 10.61 1.65 5.79
CA ALA A 128 11.62 0.58 5.85
C ALA A 128 13.05 1.13 5.97
N ARG A 129 13.22 2.13 6.85
CA ARG A 129 14.49 2.85 7.11
C ARG A 129 14.81 2.96 8.60
N SER A 130 14.21 2.13 9.45
CA SER A 130 14.35 2.26 10.91
C SER A 130 15.74 1.93 11.46
N GLY A 131 16.60 1.25 10.69
CA GLY A 131 17.86 0.73 11.21
C GLY A 131 17.69 -0.46 12.19
N VAL A 132 16.45 -0.95 12.36
CA VAL A 132 16.15 -2.15 13.16
C VAL A 132 16.25 -3.37 12.26
N TYR A 133 17.23 -4.23 12.54
CA TYR A 133 17.56 -5.42 11.74
C TYR A 133 17.34 -6.72 12.52
N HIS A 134 16.18 -6.83 13.16
CA HIS A 134 15.71 -8.07 13.78
C HIS A 134 15.24 -9.08 12.74
N ALA A 135 15.06 -10.33 13.17
CA ALA A 135 14.48 -11.36 12.33
C ALA A 135 13.00 -11.11 12.08
N ALA A 136 12.65 -10.94 10.81
CA ALA A 136 11.27 -10.83 10.37
C ALA A 136 10.60 -12.21 10.36
N LEU A 137 9.32 -12.24 10.72
CA LEU A 137 8.50 -13.44 10.57
C LEU A 137 8.39 -13.79 9.08
N TYR A 138 8.63 -15.06 8.74
CA TYR A 138 8.72 -15.56 7.35
C TYR A 138 9.94 -15.09 6.55
N GLU A 139 11.02 -14.64 7.22
CA GLU A 139 12.30 -14.39 6.56
C GLU A 139 12.84 -15.68 5.90
N THR A 140 13.18 -15.60 4.62
CA THR A 140 13.86 -16.70 3.91
C THR A 140 15.37 -16.68 4.19
N PRO A 141 16.11 -17.79 4.03
CA PRO A 141 17.56 -17.80 4.19
C PRO A 141 18.28 -16.74 3.32
N GLY A 142 17.79 -16.52 2.11
CA GLY A 142 18.32 -15.49 1.22
C GLY A 142 18.04 -14.06 1.69
N MET A 143 16.92 -13.81 2.39
CA MET A 143 16.64 -12.52 3.01
C MET A 143 17.52 -12.30 4.24
N ALA A 144 17.66 -13.32 5.11
CA ALA A 144 18.53 -13.29 6.28
C ALA A 144 19.99 -13.00 5.92
N ALA A 145 20.49 -13.61 4.83
CA ALA A 145 21.85 -13.37 4.34
C ALA A 145 22.05 -11.94 3.79
N ARG A 146 20.98 -11.27 3.35
CA ARG A 146 21.01 -9.88 2.85
C ARG A 146 20.69 -8.86 3.93
N ARG A 147 20.25 -9.29 5.11
CA ARG A 147 19.95 -8.39 6.22
C ARG A 147 21.23 -7.66 6.64
N PRO A 148 21.21 -6.32 6.73
CA PRO A 148 22.37 -5.59 7.19
C PRO A 148 22.77 -6.04 8.59
N ALA A 149 24.06 -5.92 8.90
CA ALA A 149 24.53 -6.16 10.26
C ALA A 149 23.81 -5.20 11.22
N ARG A 150 23.39 -5.68 12.39
CA ARG A 150 22.80 -4.83 13.43
C ARG A 150 23.77 -3.67 13.73
N HIS A 151 23.25 -2.45 13.85
CA HIS A 151 24.03 -1.21 14.07
C HIS A 151 24.88 -0.73 12.88
N SER A 152 24.71 -1.30 11.68
CA SER A 152 25.43 -0.82 10.48
C SER A 152 24.95 0.53 9.95
N HIS A 153 23.72 0.93 10.28
CA HIS A 153 23.09 2.14 9.76
C HIS A 153 22.18 2.76 10.84
N PRO A 154 22.32 4.06 11.12
CA PRO A 154 21.37 4.79 11.97
C PRO A 154 19.96 4.86 11.35
N PRO A 155 18.91 5.09 12.16
CA PRO A 155 17.57 5.32 11.65
C PRO A 155 17.51 6.43 10.60
N GLY A 156 16.69 6.24 9.58
CA GLY A 156 16.50 7.15 8.46
C GLY A 156 17.63 7.14 7.43
N THR A 157 18.73 6.39 7.60
CA THR A 157 19.90 6.51 6.70
C THR A 157 19.99 5.45 5.60
N PHE A 158 19.36 4.29 5.79
CA PHE A 158 19.45 3.17 4.86
C PHE A 158 18.09 2.51 4.68
N TRP A 159 17.75 2.13 3.45
CA TRP A 159 16.53 1.40 3.14
C TRP A 159 16.80 -0.10 3.14
N TYR A 160 16.02 -0.86 3.90
CA TYR A 160 16.03 -2.31 3.88
C TYR A 160 14.62 -2.84 4.12
N TYR A 161 14.13 -3.67 3.21
CA TYR A 161 12.80 -4.27 3.29
C TYR A 161 12.76 -5.35 4.39
N ASN A 162 12.24 -4.95 5.56
CA ASN A 162 11.95 -5.82 6.70
C ASN A 162 10.68 -6.68 6.47
#